data_AF-A0A4Q2KNE2-F1
#
_entry.id   AF-A0A4Q2KNE2-F1
#
_cell.length_a   1.000
_cell.length_b   1.000
_cell.length_c   1.000
_cell.angle_alpha   90.00
_cell.angle_beta   90.00
_cell.angle_gamma   90.00
#
_symmetry.space_group_name_H-M   'P 1'
#
loop_
_entity.id
_entity.type
_entity.pdbx_description
1 polymer ?
#
loop_
_entity_poly.entity_id
_entity_poly.type
_entity_poly.pdbx_seq_one_letter_code
_entity_poly.pdbx_strand_id
1 'polypeptide(L)'
;MLSASGSMDIDLLPLPQRLALNYAPARIRAQTAALFALDARLGELVAKANEPLLAQLRLAWWRDELGKPQPGRARGDPVLDSLELWGGEEHALIGLVDGWEQLVGDAPLPGAALEAFAAARAEAFAALARLAGEARAEANARDAGRDWALADLAARVSDEHERRTALRLAGEGERRVPRLPRVLRPLAVLRGLAHRASARGGAPLVARRRDILAALRLGMIGR
;
A
#
# COMPACT_ATOMS: atom_id res chain seq x y z
N MET A 1 15.63 -29.26 17.14
CA MET A 1 16.28 -28.58 15.99
C MET A 1 15.24 -28.35 14.90
N LEU A 2 14.29 -27.44 15.14
CA LEU A 2 13.28 -26.99 14.18
C LEU A 2 13.16 -25.47 14.35
N SER A 3 14.10 -24.73 13.75
CA SER A 3 13.96 -23.29 13.55
C SER A 3 13.16 -23.08 12.27
N ALA A 4 11.85 -22.96 12.40
CA ALA A 4 11.06 -22.25 11.40
C ALA A 4 11.20 -20.75 11.71
N SER A 5 12.29 -20.14 11.24
CA SER A 5 12.35 -18.68 11.17
C SER A 5 11.25 -18.24 10.21
N GLY A 6 10.21 -17.60 10.73
CA GLY A 6 9.04 -17.16 9.98
C GLY A 6 9.40 -16.15 8.91
N SER A 7 9.77 -16.63 7.72
CA SER A 7 9.90 -15.78 6.54
C SER A 7 8.51 -15.30 6.15
N MET A 8 8.33 -13.99 6.00
CA MET A 8 7.14 -13.40 5.40
C MET A 8 6.80 -14.11 4.08
N ASP A 9 5.60 -14.69 4.01
CA ASP A 9 5.14 -15.41 2.84
C ASP A 9 4.68 -14.44 1.75
N ILE A 10 5.54 -14.25 0.75
CA ILE A 10 5.30 -13.36 -0.40
C ILE A 10 4.12 -13.85 -1.25
N ASP A 11 3.77 -15.13 -1.19
CA ASP A 11 2.64 -15.67 -1.97
C ASP A 11 1.27 -15.23 -1.43
N LEU A 12 1.21 -14.73 -0.20
CA LEU A 12 0.01 -14.12 0.38
C LEU A 12 -0.21 -12.66 -0.08
N LEU A 13 0.77 -12.03 -0.73
CA LEU A 13 0.59 -10.68 -1.24
C LEU A 13 -0.43 -10.67 -2.40
N PRO A 14 -1.25 -9.60 -2.53
CA PRO A 14 -2.13 -9.48 -3.69
C PRO A 14 -1.33 -9.45 -5.00
N LEU A 15 -1.89 -10.02 -6.06
CA LEU A 15 -1.18 -10.22 -7.33
C LEU A 15 -0.49 -8.96 -7.90
N PRO A 16 -1.10 -7.75 -7.89
CA PRO A 16 -0.41 -6.55 -8.36
C PRO A 16 0.89 -6.27 -7.57
N GLN A 17 0.86 -6.42 -6.25
CA GLN A 17 2.00 -6.24 -5.35
C GLN A 17 3.07 -7.29 -5.58
N ARG A 18 2.71 -8.57 -5.79
CA ARG A 18 3.66 -9.65 -6.15
C ARG A 18 4.40 -9.33 -7.46
N LEU A 19 3.66 -8.92 -8.49
CA LEU A 19 4.24 -8.54 -9.78
C LEU A 19 5.15 -7.32 -9.64
N ALA A 20 4.73 -6.31 -8.89
CA ALA A 20 5.52 -5.11 -8.64
C ALA A 20 6.81 -5.41 -7.86
N LEU A 21 6.72 -6.28 -6.85
CA LEU A 21 7.86 -6.64 -6.00
C LEU A 21 8.99 -7.28 -6.81
N ASN A 22 8.71 -8.01 -7.90
CA ASN A 22 9.74 -8.56 -8.80
C ASN A 22 10.68 -7.50 -9.40
N TYR A 23 10.29 -6.22 -9.38
CA TYR A 23 11.10 -5.11 -9.88
C TYR A 23 11.77 -4.30 -8.77
N ALA A 24 11.61 -4.70 -7.50
CA ALA A 24 12.29 -4.06 -6.38
C ALA A 24 13.79 -4.40 -6.38
N PRO A 25 14.69 -3.41 -6.37
CA PRO A 25 16.11 -3.66 -6.21
C PRO A 25 16.43 -4.33 -4.86
N ALA A 26 17.44 -5.20 -4.84
CA ALA A 26 17.79 -5.99 -3.65
C ALA A 26 17.93 -5.14 -2.38
N ARG A 27 18.53 -3.94 -2.47
CA ARG A 27 18.79 -3.04 -1.33
C ARG A 27 17.55 -2.50 -0.61
N ILE A 28 16.38 -2.51 -1.24
CA ILE A 28 15.12 -1.99 -0.67
C ILE A 28 13.97 -3.00 -0.78
N ARG A 29 14.26 -4.21 -1.30
CA ARG A 29 13.25 -5.24 -1.57
C ARG A 29 12.55 -5.68 -0.28
N ALA A 30 13.30 -5.86 0.80
CA ALA A 30 12.75 -6.32 2.07
C ALA A 30 11.83 -5.27 2.72
N GLN A 31 12.22 -4.00 2.72
CA GLN A 31 11.38 -2.89 3.19
C GLN A 31 10.10 -2.75 2.34
N THR A 32 10.23 -2.89 1.01
CA THR A 32 9.07 -2.86 0.10
C THR A 32 8.11 -4.01 0.38
N ALA A 33 8.65 -5.23 0.59
CA ALA A 33 7.84 -6.40 0.93
C ALA A 33 7.11 -6.22 2.27
N ALA A 34 7.80 -5.69 3.29
CA ALA A 34 7.23 -5.40 4.60
C ALA A 34 6.05 -4.41 4.53
N LEU A 35 6.19 -3.33 3.74
CA LEU A 35 5.08 -2.41 3.48
C LEU A 35 3.90 -3.10 2.81
N PHE A 36 4.14 -3.88 1.76
CA PHE A 36 3.06 -4.58 1.07
C PHE A 36 2.36 -5.60 1.96
N ALA A 37 3.11 -6.28 2.84
CA ALA A 37 2.56 -7.25 3.76
C ALA A 37 1.71 -6.59 4.86
N LEU A 38 2.17 -5.48 5.43
CA LEU A 38 1.39 -4.70 6.39
C LEU A 38 0.12 -4.16 5.74
N ASP A 39 0.23 -3.49 4.60
CA ASP A 39 -0.91 -2.94 3.85
C ASP A 39 -1.96 -4.01 3.50
N ALA A 40 -1.52 -5.18 3.03
CA ALA A 40 -2.40 -6.31 2.74
C ALA A 40 -3.08 -6.85 4.02
N ARG A 41 -2.33 -6.99 5.12
CA ARG A 41 -2.85 -7.48 6.40
C ARG A 41 -3.91 -6.54 6.97
N LEU A 42 -3.66 -5.23 6.95
CA LEU A 42 -4.61 -4.22 7.41
C LEU A 42 -5.86 -4.21 6.54
N GLY A 43 -5.70 -4.29 5.21
CA GLY A 43 -6.83 -4.39 4.30
C GLY A 43 -7.68 -5.64 4.49
N GLU A 44 -7.06 -6.79 4.76
CA GLU A 44 -7.80 -8.01 5.12
C GLU A 44 -8.55 -7.88 6.45
N LEU A 45 -7.94 -7.25 7.45
CA LEU A 45 -8.54 -7.02 8.75
C LEU A 45 -9.81 -6.17 8.60
N VAL A 46 -9.72 -5.05 7.87
CA VAL A 46 -10.86 -4.16 7.60
C VAL A 46 -11.94 -4.88 6.77
N ALA A 47 -11.56 -5.57 5.69
CA ALA A 47 -12.51 -6.24 4.81
C ALA A 47 -13.26 -7.41 5.45
N LYS A 48 -12.68 -8.09 6.45
CA LYS A 48 -13.29 -9.23 7.16
C LYS A 48 -14.03 -8.81 8.43
N ALA A 49 -13.98 -7.54 8.82
CA ALA A 49 -14.60 -7.08 10.06
C ALA A 49 -16.12 -6.95 9.89
N ASN A 50 -16.86 -7.83 10.56
CA ASN A 50 -18.33 -7.72 10.66
C ASN A 50 -18.76 -6.80 11.81
N GLU A 51 -17.86 -6.52 12.75
CA GLU A 51 -18.10 -5.65 13.90
C GLU A 51 -17.08 -4.49 13.85
N PRO A 52 -17.52 -3.25 13.54
CA PRO A 52 -16.63 -2.10 13.43
C PRO A 52 -15.74 -1.88 14.66
N LEU A 53 -16.31 -2.08 15.86
CA LEU A 53 -15.58 -1.96 17.12
C LEU A 53 -14.41 -2.95 17.22
N LEU A 54 -14.60 -4.19 16.77
CA LEU A 54 -13.54 -5.21 16.79
C LEU A 54 -12.42 -4.87 15.81
N ALA A 55 -12.76 -4.28 14.65
CA ALA A 55 -11.76 -3.78 13.71
C ALA A 55 -10.91 -2.68 14.36
N GLN A 56 -11.55 -1.69 14.98
CA GLN A 56 -10.88 -0.59 15.67
C GLN A 56 -9.96 -1.08 16.79
N LEU A 57 -10.38 -2.04 17.60
CA LEU A 57 -9.54 -2.62 18.66
C LEU A 57 -8.29 -3.30 18.09
N ARG A 58 -8.41 -4.03 16.98
CA ARG A 58 -7.26 -4.68 16.33
C ARG A 58 -6.32 -3.67 15.66
N LEU A 59 -6.87 -2.63 15.04
CA LEU A 59 -6.08 -1.54 14.47
C LEU A 59 -5.36 -0.75 15.56
N ALA A 60 -6.02 -0.49 16.68
CA ALA A 60 -5.41 0.13 17.86
C ALA A 60 -4.23 -0.68 18.38
N TRP A 61 -4.38 -2.01 18.48
CA TRP A 61 -3.26 -2.89 18.82
C TRP A 61 -2.08 -2.74 17.85
N TRP A 62 -2.32 -2.70 16.53
CA TRP A 62 -1.26 -2.46 15.54
C TRP A 62 -0.57 -1.11 15.74
N ARG A 63 -1.34 -0.04 15.99
CA ARG A 63 -0.77 1.29 16.28
C ARG A 63 0.11 1.26 17.52
N ASP A 64 -0.37 0.65 18.59
CA ASP A 64 0.35 0.55 19.86
C ASP A 64 1.64 -0.28 19.70
N GLU A 65 1.61 -1.42 19.01
CA GLU A 65 2.81 -2.22 18.74
C GLU A 65 3.83 -1.47 17.89
N LEU A 66 3.40 -0.77 16.84
CA LEU A 66 4.32 0.00 16.00
C LEU A 66 4.91 1.21 16.74
N GLY A 67 4.15 1.79 17.68
CA GLY A 67 4.59 2.87 18.56
C GLY A 67 5.61 2.46 19.63
N LYS A 68 5.74 1.16 19.94
CA LYS A 68 6.77 0.68 20.86
C LYS A 68 8.17 0.74 20.23
N PRO A 69 9.22 1.07 21.02
CA PRO A 69 10.59 0.82 20.60
C PRO A 69 10.78 -0.64 20.20
N GLN A 70 11.62 -0.92 19.20
CA GLN A 70 11.76 -2.27 18.64
C GLN A 70 12.02 -3.39 19.68
N PRO A 71 12.89 -3.21 20.70
CA PRO A 71 13.08 -4.24 21.72
C PRO A 71 11.83 -4.59 22.53
N GLY A 72 10.83 -3.71 22.57
CA GLY A 72 9.59 -3.88 23.32
C GLY A 72 8.40 -4.40 22.50
N ARG A 73 8.57 -4.64 21.20
CA ARG A 73 7.50 -5.13 20.33
C ARG A 73 7.22 -6.62 20.56
N ALA A 74 5.97 -7.03 20.35
CA ALA A 74 5.62 -8.44 20.28
C ALA A 74 6.45 -9.16 19.20
N ARG A 75 6.84 -10.41 19.44
CA ARG A 75 7.67 -11.22 18.52
C ARG A 75 6.91 -12.43 17.98
N GLY A 76 7.31 -12.88 16.80
CA GLY A 76 6.79 -14.11 16.20
C GLY A 76 5.63 -13.87 15.23
N ASP A 77 5.24 -12.62 14.99
CA ASP A 77 4.41 -12.25 13.84
C ASP A 77 5.34 -11.89 12.67
N PRO A 78 5.33 -12.65 11.55
CA PRO A 78 6.26 -12.42 10.44
C PRO A 78 6.13 -11.06 9.76
N VAL A 79 4.96 -10.42 9.82
CA VAL A 79 4.76 -9.08 9.27
C VAL A 79 5.37 -8.07 10.24
N LEU A 80 5.02 -8.12 11.52
CA LEU A 80 5.56 -7.22 12.53
C LEU A 80 7.10 -7.31 12.63
N ASP A 81 7.64 -8.53 12.66
CA ASP A 81 9.08 -8.80 12.72
C ASP A 81 9.80 -8.22 11.47
N SER A 82 9.15 -8.18 10.31
CA SER A 82 9.74 -7.59 9.10
C SER A 82 9.82 -6.06 9.10
N LEU A 83 8.98 -5.41 9.92
CA LEU A 83 8.93 -3.95 10.02
C LEU A 83 10.07 -3.38 10.85
N GLU A 84 10.93 -4.23 11.43
CA GLU A 84 12.20 -3.81 12.04
C GLU A 84 13.10 -3.04 11.04
N LEU A 85 12.97 -3.36 9.74
CA LEU A 85 13.72 -2.74 8.65
C LEU A 85 13.28 -1.30 8.31
N TRP A 86 12.24 -0.80 8.98
CA TRP A 86 11.67 0.54 8.80
C TRP A 86 12.12 1.55 9.88
N GLY A 87 13.25 1.28 10.54
CA GLY A 87 13.81 2.14 11.56
C GLY A 87 13.92 3.61 11.13
N GLY A 88 13.35 4.52 11.91
CA GLY A 88 13.30 5.96 11.65
C GLY A 88 12.07 6.44 10.87
N GLU A 89 11.26 5.52 10.35
CA GLU A 89 10.05 5.80 9.57
C GLU A 89 8.79 5.13 10.17
N GLU A 90 8.83 4.78 11.45
CA GLU A 90 7.72 4.15 12.17
C GLU A 90 6.43 4.99 12.12
N HIS A 91 6.56 6.31 12.13
CA HIS A 91 5.43 7.24 12.03
C HIS A 91 4.60 7.04 10.75
N ALA A 92 5.24 6.69 9.64
CA ALA A 92 4.54 6.43 8.39
C ALA A 92 3.78 5.09 8.42
N LEU A 93 4.30 4.09 9.16
CA LEU A 93 3.62 2.81 9.37
C LEU A 93 2.41 2.97 10.30
N ILE A 94 2.53 3.78 11.36
CA ILE A 94 1.41 4.12 12.24
C ILE A 94 0.33 4.88 11.46
N GLY A 95 0.74 5.90 10.69
CA GLY A 95 -0.18 6.64 9.83
C GLY A 95 -0.87 5.77 8.79
N LEU A 96 -0.20 4.72 8.28
CA LEU A 96 -0.84 3.72 7.42
C LEU A 96 -1.98 2.98 8.13
N VAL A 97 -1.81 2.62 9.42
CA VAL A 97 -2.87 2.02 10.23
C VAL A 97 -4.03 3.00 10.42
N ASP A 98 -3.76 4.26 10.76
CA ASP A 98 -4.77 5.32 10.88
C ASP A 98 -5.57 5.50 9.57
N GLY A 99 -4.89 5.39 8.42
CA GLY A 99 -5.51 5.45 7.11
C GLY A 99 -6.47 4.30 6.83
N TRP A 100 -6.08 3.07 7.18
CA TRP A 100 -6.97 1.90 7.06
C TRP A 100 -8.16 1.99 8.03
N GLU A 101 -7.99 2.60 9.20
CA GLU A 101 -9.07 2.85 10.17
C GLU A 101 -10.16 3.77 9.60
N GLN A 102 -9.82 4.69 8.67
CA GLN A 102 -10.81 5.54 7.99
C GLN A 102 -11.85 4.77 7.18
N LEU A 103 -11.54 3.52 6.80
CA LEU A 103 -12.44 2.67 6.04
C LEU A 103 -13.34 1.79 6.92
N VAL A 104 -13.25 1.93 8.25
CA VAL A 104 -14.11 1.19 9.18
C VAL A 104 -15.41 1.96 9.41
N GLY A 105 -16.53 1.36 9.01
CA GLY A 105 -17.86 1.92 9.19
C GLY A 105 -18.82 1.44 8.12
N ASP A 106 -20.05 1.93 8.16
CA ASP A 106 -21.07 1.61 7.16
C ASP A 106 -20.87 2.47 5.91
N ALA A 107 -20.98 1.82 4.74
CA ALA A 107 -21.02 2.52 3.47
C ALA A 107 -22.33 3.33 3.32
N PRO A 108 -22.31 4.50 2.65
CA PRO A 108 -21.15 5.10 2.00
C PRO A 108 -20.27 5.90 2.96
N LEU A 109 -18.97 5.67 2.89
CA LEU A 109 -17.95 6.46 3.57
C LEU A 109 -17.81 7.86 2.93
N PRO A 110 -17.53 8.90 3.73
CA PRO A 110 -17.34 10.25 3.21
C PRO A 110 -16.08 10.33 2.35
N GLY A 111 -16.08 11.19 1.32
CA GLY A 111 -14.92 11.38 0.45
C GLY A 111 -13.62 11.75 1.20
N ALA A 112 -13.74 12.48 2.33
CA ALA A 112 -12.61 12.81 3.19
C ALA A 112 -11.95 11.57 3.82
N ALA A 113 -12.72 10.53 4.15
CA ALA A 113 -12.17 9.27 4.65
C ALA A 113 -11.39 8.53 3.57
N LEU A 114 -11.90 8.50 2.33
CA LEU A 114 -11.20 7.90 1.19
C LEU A 114 -9.90 8.64 0.85
N GLU A 115 -9.91 9.97 0.97
CA GLU A 115 -8.73 10.80 0.78
C GLU A 115 -7.69 10.60 1.89
N ALA A 116 -8.12 10.56 3.15
CA ALA A 116 -7.24 10.30 4.29
C ALA A 116 -6.60 8.90 4.20
N PHE A 117 -7.37 7.88 3.81
CA PHE A 117 -6.86 6.54 3.50
C PHE A 117 -5.78 6.59 2.39
N ALA A 118 -6.06 7.29 1.29
CA ALA A 118 -5.12 7.38 0.18
C ALA A 118 -3.85 8.16 0.54
N ALA A 119 -3.99 9.23 1.32
CA ALA A 119 -2.88 10.04 1.81
C ALA A 119 -1.97 9.21 2.73
N ALA A 120 -2.52 8.43 3.65
CA ALA A 120 -1.74 7.54 4.51
C ALA A 120 -0.92 6.51 3.73
N ARG A 121 -1.53 5.84 2.73
CA ARG A 121 -0.80 4.92 1.83
C ARG A 121 0.27 5.65 1.00
N ALA A 122 0.00 6.89 0.59
CA ALA A 122 0.96 7.73 -0.12
C ALA A 122 2.17 8.11 0.75
N GLU A 123 1.94 8.50 2.02
CA GLU A 123 3.01 8.79 2.98
C GLU A 123 3.90 7.56 3.25
N ALA A 124 3.34 6.36 3.25
CA ALA A 124 4.14 5.15 3.38
C ALA A 124 5.14 4.98 2.21
N PHE A 125 4.80 5.36 0.97
CA PHE A 125 5.76 5.37 -0.14
C PHE A 125 6.74 6.53 -0.09
N ALA A 126 6.31 7.68 0.42
CA ALA A 126 7.19 8.82 0.70
C ALA A 126 8.30 8.41 1.69
N ALA A 127 7.93 7.73 2.79
CA ALA A 127 8.85 7.13 3.75
C ALA A 127 9.75 6.06 3.12
N LEU A 128 9.21 5.18 2.28
CA LEU A 128 10.01 4.18 1.56
C LEU A 128 11.08 4.85 0.66
N ALA A 129 10.77 6.00 0.06
CA ALA A 129 11.74 6.79 -0.72
C ALA A 129 12.87 7.32 0.18
N ARG A 130 12.54 7.80 1.38
CA ARG A 130 13.54 8.24 2.37
C ARG A 130 14.42 7.10 2.85
N LEU A 131 13.85 5.93 3.21
CA LEU A 131 14.61 4.72 3.54
C LEU A 131 15.52 4.28 2.40
N ALA A 132 15.10 4.47 1.16
CA ALA A 132 15.90 4.18 -0.02
C ALA A 132 17.02 5.22 -0.28
N GLY A 133 17.17 6.26 0.54
CA GLY A 133 18.13 7.34 0.32
C GLY A 133 17.75 8.29 -0.83
N GLU A 134 16.48 8.27 -1.25
CA GLU A 134 15.95 9.07 -2.36
C GLU A 134 15.00 10.17 -1.85
N ALA A 135 15.38 10.90 -0.80
CA ALA A 135 14.52 11.91 -0.17
C ALA A 135 14.00 12.98 -1.18
N ARG A 136 14.76 13.29 -2.23
CA ARG A 136 14.32 14.20 -3.30
C ARG A 136 13.16 13.65 -4.14
N ALA A 137 12.92 12.35 -4.12
CA ALA A 137 11.83 11.68 -4.81
C ALA A 137 10.57 11.51 -3.95
N GLU A 138 10.57 11.98 -2.70
CA GLU A 138 9.47 11.81 -1.74
C GLU A 138 8.13 12.32 -2.29
N ALA A 139 8.09 13.55 -2.83
CA ALA A 139 6.87 14.12 -3.41
C ALA A 139 6.34 13.28 -4.58
N ASN A 140 7.23 12.86 -5.49
CA ASN A 140 6.87 11.98 -6.61
C ASN A 140 6.35 10.61 -6.13
N ALA A 141 6.92 10.08 -5.05
CA ALA A 141 6.51 8.82 -4.45
C ALA A 141 5.13 8.95 -3.79
N ARG A 142 4.88 10.06 -3.09
CA ARG A 142 3.57 10.39 -2.51
C ARG A 142 2.50 10.48 -3.60
N ASP A 143 2.73 11.25 -4.66
CA ASP A 143 1.77 11.40 -5.76
C ASP A 143 1.46 10.05 -6.42
N ALA A 144 2.49 9.26 -6.71
CA ALA A 144 2.33 7.93 -7.29
C ALA A 144 1.61 6.95 -6.35
N GLY A 145 1.88 7.04 -5.04
CA GLY A 145 1.23 6.25 -4.01
C GLY A 145 -0.25 6.58 -3.88
N ARG A 146 -0.61 7.87 -3.93
CA ARG A 146 -2.00 8.35 -3.90
C ARG A 146 -2.79 7.85 -5.12
N ASP A 147 -2.21 7.99 -6.33
CA ASP A 147 -2.80 7.47 -7.56
C ASP A 147 -3.12 5.97 -7.46
N TRP A 148 -2.17 5.20 -6.93
CA TRP A 148 -2.35 3.77 -6.73
C TRP A 148 -3.42 3.47 -5.68
N ALA A 149 -3.36 4.13 -4.53
CA ALA A 149 -4.26 3.87 -3.41
C ALA A 149 -5.72 4.08 -3.78
N LEU A 150 -6.03 5.17 -4.49
CA LEU A 150 -7.40 5.49 -4.92
C LEU A 150 -7.92 4.53 -5.99
N ALA A 151 -7.08 4.12 -6.95
CA ALA A 151 -7.47 3.15 -7.97
C ALA A 151 -7.66 1.74 -7.39
N ASP A 152 -6.79 1.33 -6.46
CA ASP A 152 -6.91 0.06 -5.74
C ASP A 152 -8.15 0.04 -4.84
N LEU A 153 -8.47 1.16 -4.19
CA LEU A 153 -9.72 1.33 -3.45
C LEU A 153 -10.95 1.22 -4.37
N ALA A 154 -10.98 1.99 -5.46
CA ALA A 154 -12.09 1.96 -6.43
C ALA A 154 -12.36 0.54 -6.96
N ALA A 155 -11.32 -0.27 -7.10
CA ALA A 155 -11.41 -1.65 -7.54
C ALA A 155 -11.91 -2.65 -6.48
N ARG A 156 -11.97 -2.26 -5.20
CA ARG A 156 -12.31 -3.14 -4.08
C ARG A 156 -13.60 -2.75 -3.37
N VAL A 157 -13.99 -1.47 -3.39
CA VAL A 157 -15.25 -1.02 -2.79
C VAL A 157 -16.45 -1.60 -3.53
N SER A 158 -17.44 -2.05 -2.77
CA SER A 158 -18.69 -2.59 -3.30
C SER A 158 -19.69 -1.50 -3.66
N ASP A 159 -19.71 -0.42 -2.87
CA ASP A 159 -20.61 0.71 -3.07
C ASP A 159 -20.22 1.56 -4.30
N GLU A 160 -21.20 1.89 -5.13
CA GLU A 160 -20.98 2.62 -6.39
C GLU A 160 -20.71 4.12 -6.15
N HIS A 161 -21.23 4.71 -5.07
CA HIS A 161 -20.94 6.10 -4.73
C HIS A 161 -19.49 6.26 -4.26
N GLU A 162 -19.01 5.36 -3.40
CA GLU A 162 -17.60 5.29 -3.00
C GLU A 162 -16.68 5.06 -4.20
N ARG A 163 -17.03 4.11 -5.09
CA ARG A 163 -16.26 3.84 -6.31
C ARG A 163 -16.09 5.08 -7.17
N ARG A 164 -17.20 5.78 -7.47
CA ARG A 164 -17.16 7.03 -8.26
C ARG A 164 -16.38 8.12 -7.55
N THR A 165 -16.49 8.22 -6.23
CA THR A 165 -15.76 9.21 -5.43
C THR A 165 -14.25 8.94 -5.47
N ALA A 166 -13.82 7.69 -5.28
CA ALA A 166 -12.41 7.30 -5.40
C ALA A 166 -11.85 7.57 -6.81
N LEU A 167 -12.62 7.26 -7.87
CA LEU A 167 -12.21 7.55 -9.25
C LEU A 167 -12.09 9.05 -9.54
N ARG A 168 -13.02 9.86 -9.01
CA ARG A 168 -12.95 11.33 -9.11
C ARG A 168 -11.70 11.85 -8.41
N LEU A 169 -11.46 11.46 -7.16
CA LEU A 169 -10.27 11.84 -6.39
C LEU A 169 -8.97 11.42 -7.10
N ALA A 170 -8.96 10.26 -7.76
CA ALA A 170 -7.81 9.79 -8.54
C ALA A 170 -7.55 10.65 -9.79
N GLY A 171 -8.60 11.27 -10.35
CA GLY A 171 -8.51 12.14 -11.52
C GLY A 171 -8.18 13.60 -11.21
N GLU A 172 -8.25 14.02 -9.94
CA GLU A 172 -8.00 15.40 -9.50
C GLU A 172 -6.51 15.75 -9.34
N GLY A 173 -5.63 14.74 -9.34
CA GLY A 173 -4.19 14.97 -9.29
C GLY A 173 -3.64 15.68 -10.53
N GLU A 174 -2.50 16.36 -10.38
CA GLU A 174 -1.79 16.93 -11.54
C GLU A 174 -1.53 15.83 -12.58
N ARG A 175 -1.83 16.12 -13.86
CA ARG A 175 -1.60 15.18 -14.98
C ARG A 175 -0.12 14.85 -15.23
N ARG A 176 0.78 15.35 -14.38
CA ARG A 176 2.20 15.09 -14.50
C ARG A 176 2.49 13.65 -14.10
N VAL A 177 3.18 12.92 -14.96
CA VAL A 177 3.70 11.59 -14.61
C VAL A 177 4.90 11.80 -13.69
N PRO A 178 4.82 11.43 -12.39
CA PRO A 178 5.94 11.55 -11.46
C PRO A 178 7.08 10.67 -11.95
N ARG A 179 8.29 11.25 -11.99
CA ARG A 179 9.50 10.52 -12.37
C ARG A 179 10.03 9.81 -11.13
N LEU A 180 9.81 8.51 -11.05
CA LEU A 180 10.27 7.68 -9.94
C LEU A 180 11.69 7.16 -10.21
N PRO A 181 12.59 7.20 -9.22
CA PRO A 181 13.90 6.55 -9.31
C PRO A 181 13.73 5.03 -9.42
N ARG A 182 14.78 4.33 -9.90
CA ARG A 182 14.75 2.87 -10.14
C ARG A 182 14.40 2.07 -8.89
N VAL A 183 14.69 2.61 -7.71
CA VAL A 183 14.40 1.95 -6.43
C VAL A 183 12.93 1.94 -6.06
N LEU A 184 12.13 2.82 -6.67
CA LEU A 184 10.68 2.86 -6.55
C LEU A 184 9.98 2.25 -7.77
N ARG A 185 10.67 1.37 -8.53
CA ARG A 185 10.05 0.62 -9.64
C ARG A 185 8.80 -0.17 -9.26
N PRO A 186 8.70 -0.81 -8.07
CA PRO A 186 7.47 -1.44 -7.64
C PRO A 186 6.28 -0.47 -7.66
N LEU A 187 6.49 0.75 -7.13
CA LEU A 187 5.47 1.80 -7.15
C LEU A 187 5.15 2.27 -8.57
N ALA A 188 6.14 2.37 -9.47
CA ALA A 188 5.90 2.69 -10.87
C ALA A 188 5.00 1.65 -11.57
N VAL A 189 5.22 0.36 -11.29
CA VAL A 189 4.37 -0.73 -11.79
C VAL A 189 2.94 -0.60 -11.26
N LEU A 190 2.79 -0.43 -9.94
CA LEU A 190 1.48 -0.29 -9.28
C LEU A 190 0.71 0.92 -9.80
N ARG A 191 1.37 2.08 -9.94
CA ARG A 191 0.79 3.28 -10.53
C ARG A 191 0.34 3.04 -11.97
N GLY A 192 1.17 2.41 -12.80
CA GLY A 192 0.79 2.15 -14.19
C GLY A 192 -0.40 1.20 -14.32
N LEU A 193 -0.52 0.21 -13.43
CA LEU A 193 -1.71 -0.64 -13.33
C LEU A 193 -2.94 0.14 -12.85
N ALA A 194 -2.77 1.00 -11.85
CA ALA A 194 -3.82 1.88 -11.32
C ALA A 194 -4.39 2.81 -12.39
N HIS A 195 -3.56 3.50 -13.16
CA HIS A 195 -4.01 4.35 -14.28
C HIS A 195 -4.87 3.58 -15.28
N ARG A 196 -4.50 2.33 -15.57
CA ARG A 196 -5.26 1.46 -16.47
C ARG A 196 -6.56 0.94 -15.87
N ALA A 197 -6.59 0.70 -14.56
CA ALA A 197 -7.77 0.30 -13.81
C ALA A 197 -8.80 1.44 -13.77
N SER A 198 -8.35 2.66 -13.43
CA SER A 198 -9.18 3.86 -13.38
C SER A 198 -9.78 4.20 -14.75
N ALA A 199 -9.01 4.09 -15.83
CA ALA A 199 -9.51 4.27 -17.20
C ALA A 199 -10.59 3.24 -17.62
N ARG A 200 -10.77 2.18 -16.84
CA ARG A 200 -11.81 1.15 -17.03
C ARG A 200 -12.89 1.21 -15.95
N GLY A 201 -13.05 2.36 -15.29
CA GLY A 201 -14.08 2.55 -14.27
C GLY A 201 -13.81 1.80 -12.96
N GLY A 202 -12.54 1.64 -12.56
CA GLY A 202 -12.19 0.94 -11.32
C GLY A 202 -12.21 -0.58 -11.47
N ALA A 203 -11.88 -1.12 -12.65
CA ALA A 203 -11.69 -2.56 -12.80
C ALA A 203 -10.50 -3.05 -11.95
N PRO A 204 -10.42 -4.35 -11.60
CA PRO A 204 -9.25 -4.89 -10.90
C PRO A 204 -7.93 -4.49 -11.60
N LEU A 205 -6.91 -4.16 -10.79
CA LEU A 205 -5.60 -3.70 -11.26
C LEU A 205 -4.99 -4.69 -12.27
N VAL A 206 -5.14 -5.99 -12.01
CA VAL A 206 -4.76 -7.07 -12.91
C VAL A 206 -6.00 -7.93 -13.18
N ALA A 207 -6.69 -7.65 -14.28
CA ALA A 207 -7.89 -8.40 -14.69
C ALA A 207 -7.66 -9.27 -15.93
N ARG A 208 -6.66 -8.93 -16.75
CA ARG A 208 -6.42 -9.56 -18.06
C ARG A 208 -4.94 -9.83 -18.29
N ARG A 209 -4.61 -10.77 -19.18
CA ARG A 209 -3.22 -11.07 -19.58
C ARG A 209 -2.44 -9.82 -20.04
N ARG A 210 -3.10 -8.89 -20.72
CA ARG A 210 -2.51 -7.61 -21.15
C ARG A 210 -2.04 -6.72 -19.99
N ASP A 211 -2.64 -6.85 -18.81
CA ASP A 211 -2.24 -6.06 -17.64
C ASP A 211 -0.97 -6.65 -17.00
N ILE A 212 -0.77 -7.98 -17.08
CA ILE A 212 0.51 -8.62 -16.75
C ILE A 212 1.61 -8.12 -17.69
N LEU A 213 1.37 -8.11 -19.01
CA LEU A 213 2.32 -7.57 -19.98
C LEU A 213 2.65 -6.09 -19.73
N ALA A 214 1.65 -5.30 -19.34
CA ALA A 214 1.85 -3.91 -18.94
C ALA A 214 2.75 -3.81 -17.70
N ALA A 215 2.50 -4.61 -16.65
CA ALA A 215 3.35 -4.67 -15.47
C ALA A 215 4.80 -5.03 -15.82
N LEU A 216 5.01 -5.98 -16.74
CA LEU A 216 6.34 -6.36 -17.21
C LEU A 216 7.05 -5.18 -17.91
N ARG A 217 6.37 -4.52 -18.85
CA ARG A 217 6.92 -3.36 -19.58
C ARG A 217 7.28 -2.22 -18.62
N LEU A 218 6.38 -1.89 -17.70
CA LEU A 218 6.57 -0.83 -16.70
C LEU A 218 7.75 -1.16 -15.78
N GLY A 219 7.89 -2.41 -15.35
CA GLY A 219 8.99 -2.82 -14.48
C GLY A 219 10.35 -2.76 -15.16
N MET A 220 10.43 -3.09 -16.45
CA MET A 220 11.68 -3.03 -17.23
C MET A 220 12.07 -1.60 -17.59
N ILE A 221 11.12 -0.79 -18.07
CA ILE A 221 11.39 0.52 -18.71
C ILE A 221 11.20 1.68 -17.72
N GLY A 222 10.37 1.53 -16.70
CA GLY A 222 10.00 2.57 -15.74
C GLY A 222 8.98 3.59 -16.26
N ARG A 223 8.38 3.35 -17.44
CA ARG A 223 7.35 4.17 -18.09
C ARG A 223 6.54 3.37 -19.10
#